data_AF-A0A379WL49-F1
#
_entry.id   AF-A0A379WL49-F1
#
_cell.length_a   1.000
_cell.length_b   1.000
_cell.length_c   1.000
_cell.angle_alpha   90.00
_cell.angle_beta   90.00
_cell.angle_gamma   90.00
#
_symmetry.space_group_name_H-M   'P 1'
#
loop_
_entity.id
_entity.type
_entity.pdbx_description
1 polymer ?
#
loop_
_entity_poly.entity_id
_entity_poly.type
_entity_poly.pdbx_seq_one_letter_code
_entity_poly.pdbx_strand_id
1 'polypeptide(L)'
;MGNWAGVTVERKEGQFATTDHQVTLVDLPGTYSLTTISSQTSLDEQIACHYILSGDADLLINVVDASNLERNLYLTLQLLELGIPCIVALNMLDIAEKQQVRIDVDALSRVWVALSYRWYRLAVAVSRR
;
A
#
# COMPACT_ATOMS: atom_id res chain seq x y z
N MET A 1 -10.31 -10.63 -17.49
CA MET A 1 -10.71 -9.23 -17.28
C MET A 1 -12.16 -9.22 -16.85
N GLY A 2 -12.44 -8.60 -15.72
CA GLY A 2 -13.78 -8.40 -15.17
C GLY A 2 -13.90 -6.99 -14.61
N ASN A 3 -15.03 -6.66 -14.01
CA ASN A 3 -15.21 -5.39 -13.30
C ASN A 3 -15.26 -5.61 -11.80
N TRP A 4 -14.89 -4.58 -11.03
CA TRP A 4 -15.18 -4.55 -9.60
C TRP A 4 -16.70 -4.66 -9.36
N ALA A 5 -17.08 -5.26 -8.23
CA ALA A 5 -18.49 -5.62 -7.98
C ALA A 5 -19.41 -4.39 -8.06
N GLY A 6 -20.39 -4.44 -8.97
CA GLY A 6 -21.42 -3.41 -9.10
C GLY A 6 -20.98 -2.11 -9.78
N VAL A 7 -19.77 -2.05 -10.37
CA VAL A 7 -19.23 -0.83 -10.98
C VAL A 7 -18.62 -1.09 -12.36
N THR A 8 -18.35 -0.03 -13.12
CA THR A 8 -17.71 -0.10 -14.45
C THR A 8 -16.19 -0.02 -14.40
N VAL A 9 -15.60 0.01 -13.21
CA VAL A 9 -14.14 0.07 -13.02
C VAL A 9 -13.55 -1.31 -13.33
N GLU A 10 -12.56 -1.34 -14.22
CA GLU A 10 -11.88 -2.57 -14.63
C GLU A 10 -11.12 -3.17 -13.45
N ARG A 11 -11.26 -4.49 -13.27
CA ARG A 11 -10.51 -5.28 -12.29
C ARG A 11 -9.48 -6.13 -13.03
N LYS A 12 -8.22 -5.85 -12.78
CA LYS A 12 -7.08 -6.59 -13.34
C LYS A 12 -6.51 -7.53 -12.29
N GLU A 13 -6.35 -8.77 -12.69
CA GLU A 13 -5.73 -9.81 -11.88
C GLU A 13 -4.74 -10.59 -12.74
N GLY A 14 -3.61 -10.93 -12.15
CA GLY A 14 -2.60 -11.78 -12.75
C GLY A 14 -2.19 -12.87 -11.77
N GLN A 15 -1.64 -13.96 -12.30
CA GLN A 15 -1.04 -15.02 -11.49
C GLN A 15 0.42 -15.17 -11.89
N PHE A 16 1.28 -15.34 -10.89
CA PHE A 16 2.68 -15.65 -11.10
C PHE A 16 3.20 -16.52 -9.97
N ALA A 17 4.32 -17.20 -10.20
CA ALA A 17 4.98 -18.00 -9.20
C ALA A 17 6.25 -17.30 -8.69
N THR A 18 6.46 -17.37 -7.38
CA THR A 18 7.78 -17.18 -6.76
C THR A 18 8.41 -18.54 -6.51
N THR A 19 9.60 -18.58 -5.91
CA THR A 19 10.26 -19.84 -5.54
C THR A 19 9.36 -20.74 -4.69
N ASP A 20 8.60 -20.15 -3.77
CA ASP A 20 7.87 -20.90 -2.73
C ASP A 20 6.34 -20.73 -2.80
N HIS A 21 5.82 -19.77 -3.59
CA HIS A 21 4.40 -19.41 -3.58
C HIS A 21 3.83 -19.22 -4.98
N GLN A 22 2.59 -19.69 -5.19
CA GLN A 22 1.72 -19.23 -6.27
C GLN A 22 1.01 -17.96 -5.80
N VAL A 23 1.21 -16.86 -6.50
CA VAL A 23 0.73 -15.53 -6.11
C VAL A 23 -0.35 -15.09 -7.09
N THR A 24 -1.51 -14.69 -6.54
CA THR A 24 -2.51 -13.92 -7.29
C THR A 24 -2.29 -12.45 -6.97
N LEU A 25 -2.01 -11.66 -7.99
CA LEU A 25 -1.85 -10.21 -7.88
C LEU A 25 -3.11 -9.53 -8.37
N VAL A 26 -3.72 -8.72 -7.50
CA VAL A 26 -4.88 -7.89 -7.84
C VAL A 26 -4.42 -6.45 -7.92
N ASP A 27 -4.65 -5.82 -9.07
CA ASP A 27 -4.36 -4.40 -9.25
C ASP A 27 -5.50 -3.57 -8.66
N LEU A 28 -5.17 -2.67 -7.75
CA LEU A 28 -6.13 -1.77 -7.13
C LEU A 28 -6.13 -0.44 -7.88
N PRO A 29 -7.30 0.20 -8.03
CA PRO A 29 -7.35 1.58 -8.50
C PRO A 29 -6.47 2.48 -7.63
N GLY A 30 -5.84 3.48 -8.26
CA GLY A 30 -4.96 4.41 -7.55
C GLY A 30 -5.70 5.19 -6.47
N THR A 31 -5.14 5.22 -5.27
CA THR A 31 -5.66 6.00 -4.14
C THR A 31 -4.55 6.82 -3.49
N TYR A 32 -4.90 8.00 -2.96
CA TYR A 32 -3.98 8.81 -2.16
C TYR A 32 -4.22 8.67 -0.66
N SER A 33 -5.35 8.10 -0.24
CA SER A 33 -5.73 7.95 1.16
C SER A 33 -6.79 6.87 1.35
N LEU A 34 -6.71 6.17 2.48
CA LEU A 34 -7.74 5.24 2.95
C LEU A 34 -8.84 5.94 3.75
N THR A 35 -8.68 7.24 4.04
CA THR A 35 -9.67 8.02 4.77
C THR A 35 -10.76 8.49 3.81
N THR A 36 -11.95 7.92 3.92
CA THR A 36 -13.17 8.34 3.19
C THR A 36 -13.78 9.61 3.79
N ILE A 37 -12.95 10.63 4.04
CA ILE A 37 -13.38 11.88 4.69
C ILE A 37 -13.75 12.90 3.60
N SER A 38 -14.77 12.61 2.80
CA SER A 38 -15.64 13.63 2.19
C SER A 38 -16.64 13.02 1.21
N SER A 39 -17.70 13.76 0.94
CA SER A 39 -18.68 13.56 -0.14
C SER A 39 -18.08 13.68 -1.56
N GLN A 40 -16.75 13.57 -1.72
CA GLN A 40 -16.00 13.69 -2.98
C GLN A 40 -14.98 12.56 -3.21
N THR A 41 -14.94 11.50 -2.39
CA THR A 41 -14.04 10.35 -2.63
C THR A 41 -14.40 9.66 -3.95
N SER A 42 -13.41 9.48 -4.83
CA SER A 42 -13.64 8.87 -6.14
C SER A 42 -14.08 7.41 -5.99
N LEU A 43 -14.74 6.87 -7.03
CA LEU A 43 -15.13 5.46 -7.03
C LEU A 43 -13.90 4.53 -6.89
N ASP A 44 -12.78 4.94 -7.48
CA ASP A 44 -11.50 4.25 -7.42
C ASP A 44 -10.96 4.15 -5.98
N GLU A 45 -10.97 5.27 -5.25
CA GLU A 45 -10.52 5.32 -3.86
C GLU A 45 -11.42 4.47 -2.95
N GLN A 46 -12.74 4.46 -3.21
CA GLN A 46 -13.69 3.62 -2.46
C GLN A 46 -13.43 2.13 -2.68
N ILE A 47 -13.17 1.73 -3.93
CA ILE A 47 -12.85 0.33 -4.28
C ILE A 47 -11.55 -0.11 -3.61
N ALA A 48 -10.49 0.69 -3.72
CA ALA A 48 -9.20 0.39 -3.12
C ALA A 48 -9.30 0.26 -1.60
N CYS A 49 -9.95 1.22 -0.93
CA CYS A 49 -10.15 1.19 0.51
C CYS A 49 -10.99 -0.02 0.96
N HIS A 50 -12.08 -0.32 0.26
CA HIS A 50 -12.93 -1.48 0.60
C HIS A 50 -12.16 -2.80 0.48
N TYR A 51 -11.37 -2.98 -0.58
CA TYR A 51 -10.58 -4.20 -0.76
C TYR A 51 -9.45 -4.33 0.27
N ILE A 52 -8.78 -3.23 0.62
CA ILE A 52 -7.74 -3.24 1.66
C ILE A 52 -8.34 -3.61 3.02
N LEU A 53 -9.52 -3.08 3.34
CA LEU A 53 -10.19 -3.32 4.61
C LEU A 53 -10.94 -4.67 4.67
N SER A 54 -11.20 -5.33 3.54
CA SER A 54 -11.83 -6.66 3.53
C SER A 54 -10.92 -7.73 4.12
N GLY A 55 -9.59 -7.53 4.05
CA GLY A 55 -8.60 -8.49 4.52
C GLY A 55 -8.40 -9.67 3.56
N ASP A 56 -8.89 -9.57 2.33
CA ASP A 56 -8.75 -10.64 1.32
C ASP A 56 -7.31 -10.81 0.82
N ALA A 57 -6.46 -9.80 0.99
CA ALA A 57 -5.05 -9.84 0.61
C ALA A 57 -4.16 -10.21 1.80
N ASP A 58 -3.30 -11.22 1.62
CA ASP A 58 -2.31 -11.62 2.63
C ASP A 58 -1.22 -10.56 2.83
N LEU A 59 -0.91 -9.80 1.78
CA LEU A 59 0.16 -8.80 1.73
C LEU A 59 -0.13 -7.73 0.68
N LEU A 60 0.31 -6.50 0.95
CA LEU A 60 0.23 -5.38 0.02
C LEU A 60 1.60 -5.01 -0.55
N ILE A 61 1.62 -4.68 -1.84
CA ILE A 61 2.76 -4.03 -2.50
C ILE A 61 2.38 -2.57 -2.74
N ASN A 62 2.94 -1.68 -1.95
CA ASN A 62 2.70 -0.24 -2.05
C ASN A 62 3.77 0.39 -2.95
N VAL A 63 3.36 0.81 -4.15
CA VAL A 63 4.24 1.45 -5.13
C VAL A 63 4.35 2.94 -4.82
N VAL A 64 5.56 3.40 -4.47
CA VAL A 64 5.83 4.76 -4.01
C VAL A 64 6.71 5.49 -5.02
N ASP A 65 6.23 6.63 -5.52
CA ASP A 65 7.01 7.51 -6.38
C ASP A 65 8.09 8.25 -5.57
N ALA A 66 9.35 7.92 -5.86
CA ALA A 66 10.53 8.51 -5.25
C ALA A 66 10.64 10.03 -5.46
N SER A 67 10.16 10.55 -6.59
CA SER A 67 10.20 11.99 -6.87
C SER A 67 9.21 12.79 -6.02
N ASN A 68 8.19 12.13 -5.48
CA ASN A 68 7.15 12.72 -4.63
C ASN A 68 7.01 11.97 -3.29
N LEU A 69 8.14 11.62 -2.66
CA LEU A 69 8.18 10.71 -1.52
C LEU A 69 7.28 11.16 -0.37
N GLU A 70 7.35 12.43 0.06
CA GLU A 70 6.57 12.95 1.18
C GLU A 70 5.05 12.72 1.00
N ARG A 71 4.54 13.02 -0.19
CA ARG A 71 3.11 12.84 -0.50
C ARG A 71 2.71 11.37 -0.49
N ASN A 72 3.56 10.49 -1.01
CA ASN A 72 3.27 9.05 -1.07
C ASN A 72 3.37 8.38 0.31
N LEU A 73 4.17 8.93 1.22
CA LEU A 73 4.32 8.39 2.58
C LEU A 73 3.07 8.54 3.44
N TYR A 74 2.10 9.40 3.08
CA TYR A 74 0.81 9.50 3.79
C TYR A 74 -0.01 8.21 3.70
N LEU A 75 -0.25 7.69 2.48
CA LEU A 75 -0.93 6.41 2.30
C LEU A 75 -0.14 5.28 2.95
N THR A 76 1.18 5.31 2.77
CA THR A 76 2.12 4.33 3.34
C THR A 76 1.97 4.24 4.86
N LEU A 77 1.83 5.36 5.56
CA LEU A 77 1.61 5.39 7.01
C LEU A 77 0.25 4.78 7.40
N GLN A 78 -0.81 5.07 6.66
CA GLN A 78 -2.14 4.51 6.94
C GLN A 78 -2.18 2.98 6.79
N LEU A 79 -1.53 2.45 5.76
CA LEU A 79 -1.40 1.00 5.55
C LEU A 79 -0.68 0.33 6.73
N LEU A 80 0.34 0.99 7.26
CA LEU A 80 1.09 0.53 8.42
C LEU A 80 0.28 0.59 9.71
N GLU A 81 -0.56 1.62 9.89
CA GLU A 81 -1.48 1.72 11.04
C GLU A 81 -2.54 0.63 11.04
N LEU A 82 -2.96 0.16 9.87
CA LEU A 82 -3.87 -0.99 9.74
C LEU A 82 -3.19 -2.33 10.11
N GLY A 83 -1.86 -2.35 10.25
CA GLY A 83 -1.11 -3.56 10.62
C GLY A 83 -1.05 -4.62 9.53
N ILE A 84 -1.38 -4.26 8.28
CA ILE A 84 -1.36 -5.18 7.14
C ILE A 84 0.11 -5.36 6.68
N PRO A 85 0.59 -6.60 6.45
CA PRO A 85 1.91 -6.83 5.88
C PRO A 85 2.09 -6.06 4.57
N CYS A 86 3.11 -5.21 4.49
CA CYS A 86 3.29 -4.30 3.35
C CYS A 86 4.76 -4.21 2.91
N ILE A 87 4.99 -4.41 1.61
CA ILE A 87 6.25 -4.17 0.92
C ILE A 87 6.16 -2.81 0.22
N VAL A 88 7.14 -1.95 0.42
CA VAL A 88 7.22 -0.66 -0.30
C VAL A 88 8.12 -0.82 -1.53
N ALA A 89 7.57 -0.60 -2.71
CA ALA A 89 8.29 -0.61 -3.97
C ALA A 89 8.56 0.84 -4.43
N LEU A 90 9.79 1.32 -4.20
CA LEU A 90 10.20 2.66 -4.67
C LEU A 90 10.36 2.67 -6.20
N ASN A 91 9.59 3.51 -6.87
CA ASN A 91 9.60 3.72 -8.32
C ASN A 91 10.09 5.14 -8.68
N MET A 92 10.34 5.42 -9.96
CA MET A 92 10.73 6.73 -10.49
C MET A 92 12.02 7.32 -9.89
N LEU A 93 12.97 6.45 -9.53
CA LEU A 93 14.28 6.84 -8.99
C LEU A 93 15.08 7.71 -9.97
N ASP A 94 14.93 7.49 -11.27
CA ASP A 94 15.57 8.28 -12.33
C ASP A 94 15.05 9.72 -12.38
N ILE A 95 13.75 9.93 -12.12
CA ILE A 95 13.14 11.26 -12.03
C ILE A 95 13.61 11.95 -10.75
N ALA A 96 13.62 11.25 -9.63
CA ALA A 96 14.13 11.76 -8.35
C ALA A 96 15.59 12.24 -8.49
N GLU A 97 16.45 11.46 -9.15
CA GLU A 97 17.85 11.82 -9.40
C GLU A 97 17.98 13.09 -10.25
N LYS A 98 17.19 13.23 -11.32
CA LYS A 98 17.15 14.45 -12.15
C LYS A 98 16.72 15.68 -11.36
N GLN A 99 15.85 15.51 -10.37
CA GLN A 99 15.41 16.56 -9.44
C GLN A 99 16.39 16.79 -8.28
N GLN A 100 17.54 16.11 -8.27
CA GLN A 100 18.54 16.15 -7.19
C GLN A 100 17.99 15.68 -5.84
N VAL A 101 16.93 14.87 -5.85
CA VAL A 101 16.39 14.20 -4.67
C VAL A 101 17.19 12.93 -4.43
N ARG A 102 17.85 12.84 -3.28
CA ARG A 102 18.56 11.63 -2.84
C ARG A 102 17.77 10.95 -1.74
N ILE A 103 17.48 9.67 -1.92
CA ILE A 103 16.74 8.85 -0.95
C ILE A 103 17.71 7.85 -0.34
N ASP A 104 17.83 7.88 0.98
CA ASP A 104 18.50 6.84 1.76
C ASP A 104 17.52 5.69 1.99
N VAL A 105 17.58 4.68 1.12
CA VAL A 105 16.69 3.51 1.14
C VAL A 105 16.91 2.69 2.41
N ASP A 106 18.14 2.60 2.91
CA ASP A 106 18.44 1.84 4.12
C ASP A 106 17.87 2.53 5.37
N ALA A 107 17.96 3.86 5.43
CA ALA A 107 17.33 4.63 6.49
C ALA A 107 15.80 4.51 6.44
N LEU A 108 15.21 4.62 5.25
CA LEU A 108 13.76 4.46 5.06
C LEU A 108 13.30 3.06 5.50
N SER A 109 14.03 2.02 5.10
CA SER A 109 13.76 0.63 5.47
C SER A 109 13.87 0.42 6.99
N ARG A 110 14.89 0.97 7.65
CA ARG A 110 15.02 0.88 9.12
C ARG A 110 13.84 1.54 9.84
N VAL A 111 13.43 2.73 9.42
CA VAL A 111 12.26 3.42 9.98
C VAL A 111 11.00 2.59 9.76
N TRP A 112 10.83 2.04 8.56
CA TRP A 112 9.70 1.19 8.21
C TRP A 112 9.59 -0.04 9.11
N VAL A 113 10.68 -0.81 9.23
CA VAL A 113 10.72 -2.00 10.09
C VAL A 113 10.45 -1.65 11.55
N ALA A 114 11.03 -0.56 12.06
CA ALA A 114 10.82 -0.12 13.43
C ALA A 114 9.36 0.25 13.71
N LEU A 115 8.70 0.94 12.77
CA LEU A 115 7.30 1.30 12.87
C LEU A 115 6.39 0.07 12.83
N SER A 116 6.62 -0.87 11.92
CA SER A 116 5.85 -2.13 11.81
C SER A 116 5.97 -2.97 13.08
N TYR A 117 7.19 -3.10 13.63
CA TYR A 117 7.42 -3.82 14.89
C TYR A 117 6.71 -3.17 16.08
N ARG A 118 6.71 -1.84 16.16
CA ARG A 118 6.05 -1.11 17.25
C ARG A 118 4.54 -1.38 17.23
N TRP A 119 3.92 -1.34 16.06
CA TRP A 119 2.49 -1.63 15.89
C TRP A 119 2.15 -3.07 16.21
N TYR A 120 2.94 -4.03 15.72
CA TYR A 120 2.76 -5.45 16.06
C TYR A 120 2.75 -5.66 17.59
N ARG A 121 3.71 -5.06 18.31
CA ARG A 121 3.77 -5.16 19.78
C ARG A 121 2.57 -4.52 20.48
N LEU A 122 2.10 -3.37 19.97
CA LEU A 122 0.89 -2.71 20.48
C LEU A 122 -0.36 -3.59 20.26
N ALA A 123 -0.55 -4.13 19.07
CA ALA A 123 -1.67 -5.00 18.75
C ALA A 123 -1.71 -6.25 19.64
N VAL A 124 -0.56 -6.92 19.83
CA VAL A 124 -0.44 -8.08 20.74
C VAL A 124 -0.71 -7.69 22.20
N ALA A 125 -0.30 -6.50 22.64
CA ALA A 125 -0.56 -6.03 24.00
C ALA A 125 -2.04 -5.72 24.26
N VAL A 126 -2.76 -5.18 23.27
CA VAL A 126 -4.19 -4.88 23.38
C VAL A 126 -5.05 -6.15 23.33
N SER A 127 -4.72 -7.12 22.47
CA SER A 127 -5.48 -8.38 22.33
C SER A 127 -5.41 -9.32 23.56
N ARG A 128 -4.54 -9.04 24.54
CA ARG A 128 -4.39 -9.84 25.76
C ARG A 128 -5.12 -9.25 26.98
N ARG A 129 -6.01 -8.28 26.77
CA ARG A 129 -6.95 -7.76 27.76
C ARG A 129 -8.37 -8.12 27.35
#